data_AF-A0A538AKP7-F1
#
_entry.id   AF-A0A538AKP7-F1
#
_cell.length_a   1.000
_cell.length_b   1.000
_cell.length_c   1.000
_cell.angle_alpha   90.00
_cell.angle_beta   90.00
_cell.angle_gamma   90.00
#
_symmetry.space_group_name_H-M   'P 1'
#
loop_
_entity.id
_entity.type
_entity.pdbx_description
1 polymer ?
#
loop_
_entity_poly.entity_id
_entity_poly.type
_entity_poly.pdbx_seq_one_letter_code
_entity_poly.pdbx_strand_id
1 'polypeptide(L)'
;MAQAVSSLFPGAKYAIGPAIEDGFYYDFDIGRPFTPEDLDAIDAKMREIIAEQQKFEHEALTREEGLKRFADQPFKVEIIKGVEASEGGGETVSVFRNDGWEDLCLGPHVEHTGLIPAFKLMRVAGAYWRGDEHNPMLQRIYGTAWESQEALEQHLHMLEEAERRDHRKLGRELDLYSWADEVGPGLALWHPKGALVRKTLEDLSREMHLQFGYQPVFTPHLGRSMLWEVSGHLGYYRENMFPAMKAEDGGEYIAKPMNCPFHILIYRSRTRSYRDLPIRLSELG
;
A
#
# COMPACT_ATOMS: atom_id res chain seq x y z
N MET A 1 -9.54 -19.97 -4.54
CA MET A 1 -8.70 -19.80 -3.32
C MET A 1 -9.50 -19.98 -2.04
N ALA A 2 -10.52 -19.15 -1.77
CA ALA A 2 -11.23 -19.20 -0.48
C ALA A 2 -11.88 -20.57 -0.18
N GLN A 3 -12.52 -21.22 -1.16
CA GLN A 3 -12.99 -22.61 -1.00
C GLN A 3 -11.89 -23.59 -0.58
N ALA A 4 -10.70 -23.52 -1.21
CA ALA A 4 -9.58 -24.40 -0.89
C ALA A 4 -9.13 -24.20 0.56
N VAL A 5 -9.03 -22.94 1.02
CA VAL A 5 -8.70 -22.61 2.41
C VAL A 5 -9.79 -23.12 3.36
N SER A 6 -11.07 -22.89 3.08
CA SER A 6 -12.17 -23.39 3.91
C SER A 6 -12.21 -24.92 4.00
N SER A 7 -11.81 -25.63 2.93
CA SER A 7 -11.73 -27.08 2.91
C SER A 7 -10.56 -27.63 3.74
N LEU A 8 -9.40 -27.00 3.67
CA LEU A 8 -8.19 -27.43 4.39
C LEU A 8 -8.20 -27.02 5.87
N PHE A 9 -8.85 -25.90 6.20
CA PHE A 9 -8.87 -25.32 7.54
C PHE A 9 -10.32 -25.18 8.03
N PRO A 10 -10.92 -26.26 8.56
CA PRO A 10 -12.27 -26.20 9.12
C PRO A 10 -12.41 -25.11 10.18
N GLY A 11 -13.41 -24.24 10.01
CA GLY A 11 -13.63 -23.08 10.89
C GLY A 11 -12.98 -21.78 10.42
N ALA A 12 -12.21 -21.79 9.32
CA ALA A 12 -11.66 -20.59 8.70
C ALA A 12 -12.74 -19.52 8.48
N LYS A 13 -12.43 -18.28 8.89
CA LYS A 13 -13.26 -17.11 8.64
C LYS A 13 -12.67 -16.36 7.45
N TYR A 14 -13.46 -16.17 6.40
CA TYR A 14 -13.02 -15.52 5.18
C TYR A 14 -13.72 -14.17 5.02
N ALA A 15 -12.95 -13.15 4.66
CA ALA A 15 -13.40 -11.77 4.69
C ALA A 15 -13.62 -11.19 3.28
N ILE A 16 -12.61 -10.53 2.70
CA ILE A 16 -12.69 -9.94 1.36
C ILE A 16 -11.64 -10.54 0.45
N GLY A 17 -11.95 -10.64 -0.84
CA GLY A 17 -10.98 -11.07 -1.85
C GLY A 17 -11.21 -10.45 -3.22
N PRO A 18 -10.93 -9.15 -3.38
CA PRO A 18 -11.10 -8.47 -4.65
C PRO A 18 -9.98 -8.85 -5.64
N ALA A 19 -10.27 -8.66 -6.92
CA ALA A 19 -9.25 -8.58 -7.95
C ALA A 19 -8.45 -7.28 -7.81
N ILE A 20 -7.17 -7.33 -8.19
CA ILE A 20 -6.25 -6.21 -8.32
C ILE A 20 -5.63 -6.27 -9.72
N GLU A 21 -4.92 -5.21 -10.14
CA GLU A 21 -4.41 -5.05 -11.51
C GLU A 21 -3.78 -6.31 -12.11
N ASP A 22 -2.86 -6.96 -11.39
CA ASP A 22 -2.15 -8.17 -11.83
C ASP A 22 -2.48 -9.43 -11.01
N GLY A 23 -3.66 -9.49 -10.41
CA GLY A 23 -4.04 -10.68 -9.64
C GLY A 23 -5.21 -10.49 -8.69
N PHE A 24 -5.09 -11.10 -7.52
CA PHE A 24 -6.11 -11.07 -6.48
C PHE A 24 -5.47 -11.27 -5.12
N TYR A 25 -6.25 -11.00 -4.08
CA TYR A 25 -5.92 -11.49 -2.74
C TYR A 25 -7.17 -12.01 -2.06
N TYR A 26 -7.00 -12.63 -0.90
CA TYR A 26 -8.12 -12.94 -0.02
C TYR A 26 -7.65 -12.92 1.44
N ASP A 27 -8.46 -12.32 2.30
CA ASP A 27 -8.20 -12.16 3.73
C ASP A 27 -8.87 -13.27 4.54
N PHE A 28 -8.09 -13.93 5.40
CA PHE A 28 -8.53 -15.05 6.23
C PHE A 28 -8.15 -14.86 7.70
N ASP A 29 -8.98 -15.40 8.58
CA ASP A 29 -8.64 -15.74 9.95
C ASP A 29 -8.81 -17.25 10.14
N ILE A 30 -7.69 -17.92 10.44
CA ILE A 30 -7.63 -19.37 10.70
C ILE A 30 -7.14 -19.66 12.13
N GLY A 31 -7.07 -18.65 13.01
CA GLY A 31 -6.60 -18.77 14.39
C GLY A 31 -5.08 -18.97 14.57
N ARG A 32 -4.32 -19.17 13.49
CA ARG A 32 -2.85 -19.24 13.49
C ARG A 32 -2.24 -18.65 12.22
N PRO A 33 -0.96 -18.25 12.20
CA PRO A 33 -0.30 -17.85 10.97
C PRO A 33 -0.25 -18.98 9.92
N PHE A 34 -0.38 -18.63 8.63
CA PHE A 34 -0.05 -19.51 7.51
C PHE A 34 1.44 -19.78 7.45
N THR A 35 1.79 -21.02 7.16
CA THR A 35 3.15 -21.48 6.90
C THR A 35 3.39 -21.62 5.39
N PRO A 36 4.65 -21.66 4.92
CA PRO A 36 4.94 -21.98 3.52
C PRO A 36 4.30 -23.31 3.07
N GLU A 37 4.29 -24.32 3.93
CA GLU A 37 3.70 -25.63 3.64
C GLU A 37 2.17 -25.55 3.48
N ASP A 38 1.51 -24.64 4.21
CA ASP A 38 0.08 -24.40 4.03
C ASP A 38 -0.21 -23.81 2.64
N LEU A 39 0.65 -22.93 2.11
CA LEU A 39 0.47 -22.38 0.77
C LEU A 39 0.60 -23.45 -0.31
N ASP A 40 1.57 -24.36 -0.18
CA ASP A 40 1.73 -25.49 -1.10
C ASP A 40 0.49 -26.40 -1.07
N ALA A 41 -0.06 -26.66 0.12
CA ALA A 41 -1.29 -27.43 0.26
C ALA A 41 -2.50 -26.71 -0.35
N ILE A 42 -2.63 -25.38 -0.17
CA ILE A 42 -3.70 -24.57 -0.76
C ILE A 42 -3.58 -24.57 -2.29
N ASP A 43 -2.37 -24.41 -2.85
CA ASP A 43 -2.15 -24.46 -4.30
C ASP A 43 -2.58 -25.82 -4.87
N ALA A 44 -2.16 -26.91 -4.25
CA ALA A 44 -2.56 -28.26 -4.63
C ALA A 44 -4.09 -28.45 -4.56
N LYS A 45 -4.73 -27.98 -3.49
CA LYS A 45 -6.19 -28.08 -3.34
C LYS A 45 -6.94 -27.22 -4.35
N MET A 46 -6.41 -26.04 -4.69
CA MET A 46 -6.98 -25.21 -5.76
C MET A 46 -6.92 -25.91 -7.12
N ARG A 47 -5.82 -26.61 -7.43
CA ARG A 47 -5.70 -27.40 -8.67
C ARG A 47 -6.70 -28.57 -8.71
N GLU A 48 -6.91 -29.25 -7.59
CA GLU A 48 -7.92 -30.31 -7.45
C GLU A 48 -9.32 -29.77 -7.78
N ILE A 49 -9.72 -28.66 -7.14
CA ILE A 49 -11.02 -28.00 -7.36
C ILE A 49 -11.19 -27.53 -8.82
N ILE A 50 -10.13 -27.05 -9.45
CA ILE A 50 -10.15 -26.66 -10.87
C ILE A 50 -10.37 -27.87 -11.77
N ALA A 51 -9.71 -29.00 -11.47
CA ALA A 51 -9.86 -30.24 -12.22
C ALA A 51 -11.28 -30.84 -12.13
N GLU A 52 -12.01 -30.57 -11.05
CA GLU A 52 -13.41 -30.98 -10.85
C GLU A 52 -14.41 -30.20 -11.72
N GLN A 53 -14.03 -29.06 -12.30
CA GLN A 53 -14.88 -28.23 -13.16
C GLN A 53 -16.22 -27.83 -12.51
N GLN A 54 -16.17 -27.46 -11.23
CA GLN A 54 -17.34 -27.06 -10.46
C GLN A 54 -18.00 -25.82 -11.09
N LYS A 55 -19.31 -25.88 -11.31
CA LYS A 55 -20.08 -24.75 -11.86
C LYS A 55 -20.27 -23.66 -10.80
N PHE A 56 -20.18 -22.41 -11.23
CA PHE A 56 -20.56 -21.27 -10.41
C PHE A 56 -22.05 -20.98 -10.59
N GLU A 57 -22.81 -21.07 -9.50
CA GLU A 57 -24.23 -20.75 -9.46
C GLU A 57 -24.42 -19.41 -8.77
N HIS A 58 -25.09 -18.47 -9.45
CA HIS A 58 -25.46 -17.18 -8.88
C HIS A 58 -26.83 -17.24 -8.23
N GLU A 59 -26.93 -16.78 -6.99
CA GLU A 59 -28.16 -16.70 -6.22
C GLU A 59 -28.29 -15.30 -5.62
N ALA A 60 -29.47 -14.69 -5.74
CA ALA A 60 -29.82 -13.46 -5.04
C ALA A 60 -30.64 -13.81 -3.80
N LEU A 61 -30.06 -13.60 -2.62
CA LEU A 61 -30.73 -13.87 -1.35
C LEU A 61 -31.28 -12.59 -0.74
N THR A 62 -32.35 -12.68 0.05
CA THR A 62 -32.71 -11.57 0.93
C THR A 62 -31.63 -11.38 1.99
N ARG A 63 -31.56 -10.18 2.58
CA ARG A 63 -30.62 -9.90 3.67
C ARG A 63 -30.78 -10.84 4.86
N GLU A 64 -32.02 -11.13 5.25
CA GLU A 64 -32.29 -12.03 6.37
C GLU A 64 -31.77 -13.45 6.10
N GLU A 65 -31.95 -13.95 4.87
CA GLU A 65 -31.41 -15.24 4.45
C GLU A 65 -29.88 -15.22 4.44
N GLY A 66 -29.27 -14.16 3.89
CA GLY A 66 -27.83 -13.98 3.92
C GLY A 66 -27.25 -13.98 5.34
N LEU A 67 -27.88 -13.26 6.28
CA LEU A 67 -27.45 -13.21 7.69
C LEU A 67 -27.58 -14.57 8.38
N LYS A 68 -28.61 -15.35 8.06
CA LYS A 68 -28.78 -16.73 8.59
C LYS A 68 -27.74 -17.67 7.99
N ARG A 69 -27.46 -17.53 6.70
CA ARG A 69 -26.60 -18.44 5.93
C ARG A 69 -25.13 -18.26 6.27
N PHE A 70 -24.68 -17.01 6.40
CA PHE A 70 -23.31 -16.67 6.79
C PHE A 70 -23.16 -16.44 8.30
N ALA A 71 -24.05 -16.99 9.14
CA ALA A 71 -24.05 -16.72 10.58
C ALA A 71 -22.74 -17.08 11.29
N ASP A 72 -21.99 -18.06 10.75
CA ASP A 72 -20.69 -18.46 11.24
C ASP A 72 -19.54 -17.61 10.67
N GLN A 73 -19.78 -16.73 9.70
CA GLN A 73 -18.79 -15.89 9.02
C GLN A 73 -18.94 -14.42 9.45
N PRO A 74 -18.28 -13.98 10.53
CA PRO A 74 -18.52 -12.67 11.14
C PRO A 74 -18.25 -11.50 10.18
N PHE A 75 -17.22 -11.61 9.34
CA PHE A 75 -16.88 -10.57 8.36
C PHE A 75 -17.95 -10.44 7.28
N LYS A 76 -18.53 -11.56 6.83
CA LYS A 76 -19.63 -11.56 5.85
C LYS A 76 -20.90 -10.96 6.45
N VAL A 77 -21.21 -11.30 7.70
CA VAL A 77 -22.32 -10.69 8.45
C VAL A 77 -22.15 -9.17 8.54
N GLU A 78 -20.95 -8.70 8.84
CA GLU A 78 -20.67 -7.26 8.90
C GLU A 78 -20.81 -6.57 7.54
N ILE A 79 -20.34 -7.21 6.45
CA ILE A 79 -20.53 -6.71 5.09
C ILE A 79 -22.03 -6.56 4.78
N ILE A 80 -22.84 -7.59 5.04
CA ILE A 80 -24.30 -7.56 4.78
C ILE A 80 -24.96 -6.41 5.54
N LYS A 81 -24.62 -6.22 6.82
CA LYS A 81 -25.12 -5.09 7.62
C LYS A 81 -24.62 -3.74 7.08
N GLY A 82 -23.38 -3.66 6.61
CA GLY A 82 -22.79 -2.43 6.08
C GLY A 82 -23.44 -1.92 4.79
N VAL A 83 -24.02 -2.81 3.96
CA VAL A 83 -24.77 -2.44 2.74
C VAL A 83 -26.04 -1.62 3.08
N GLU A 84 -26.48 -1.56 4.34
CA GLU A 84 -27.53 -0.64 4.81
C GLU A 84 -27.15 0.84 4.68
N ALA A 85 -25.86 1.18 4.76
CA ALA A 85 -25.40 2.56 4.95
C ALA A 85 -25.07 3.32 3.63
N SER A 86 -25.00 2.63 2.50
CA SER A 86 -24.82 3.27 1.19
C SER A 86 -26.17 3.63 0.57
N GLU A 87 -26.37 4.92 0.24
CA GLU A 87 -27.60 5.45 -0.37
C GLU A 87 -28.01 4.64 -1.61
N GLY A 88 -29.07 3.82 -1.47
CA GLY A 88 -29.60 2.94 -2.51
C GLY A 88 -29.45 1.43 -2.27
N GLY A 89 -29.01 1.00 -1.07
CA GLY A 89 -28.74 -0.41 -0.75
C GLY A 89 -29.90 -1.37 -1.03
N GLY A 90 -29.75 -2.21 -2.05
CA GLY A 90 -30.72 -3.23 -2.44
C GLY A 90 -31.09 -4.19 -1.30
N GLU A 91 -32.35 -4.64 -1.32
CA GLU A 91 -32.93 -5.62 -0.38
C GLU A 91 -32.28 -7.02 -0.48
N THR A 92 -31.47 -7.24 -1.50
CA THR A 92 -30.85 -8.52 -1.82
C THR A 92 -29.32 -8.47 -1.75
N VAL A 93 -28.73 -9.62 -1.41
CA VAL A 93 -27.29 -9.86 -1.41
C VAL A 93 -26.96 -10.90 -2.47
N SER A 94 -25.89 -10.65 -3.22
CA SER A 94 -25.43 -11.53 -4.29
C SER A 94 -24.51 -12.60 -3.73
N VAL A 95 -24.86 -13.86 -3.96
CA VAL A 95 -24.11 -15.04 -3.52
C VAL A 95 -23.70 -15.86 -4.73
N PHE A 96 -22.44 -16.30 -4.74
CA PHE A 96 -21.97 -17.31 -5.67
C PHE A 96 -21.70 -18.61 -4.92
N ARG A 97 -22.14 -19.73 -5.50
CA ARG A 97 -21.99 -21.06 -4.93
C ARG A 97 -21.29 -21.98 -5.92
N ASN A 98 -20.42 -22.84 -5.40
CA ASN A 98 -19.84 -23.95 -6.15
C ASN A 98 -19.52 -25.12 -5.20
N ASP A 99 -20.03 -26.32 -5.54
CA ASP A 99 -19.87 -27.57 -4.78
C ASP A 99 -20.11 -27.44 -3.26
N GLY A 100 -21.22 -26.82 -2.90
CA GLY A 100 -21.63 -26.64 -1.49
C GLY A 100 -20.86 -25.56 -0.73
N TRP A 101 -19.84 -24.94 -1.32
CA TRP A 101 -19.18 -23.75 -0.78
C TRP A 101 -19.79 -22.48 -1.39
N GLU A 102 -19.85 -21.40 -0.62
CA GLU A 102 -20.53 -20.17 -1.02
C GLU A 102 -19.87 -18.91 -0.49
N ASP A 103 -20.07 -17.81 -1.23
CA ASP A 103 -19.43 -16.53 -0.92
C ASP A 103 -20.28 -15.34 -1.38
N LEU A 104 -20.12 -14.21 -0.67
CA LEU A 104 -20.67 -12.93 -1.07
C LEU A 104 -19.78 -12.29 -2.13
N CYS A 105 -20.30 -12.15 -3.34
CA CYS A 105 -19.62 -11.49 -4.44
C CYS A 105 -20.63 -10.89 -5.43
N LEU A 106 -20.32 -9.73 -5.99
CA LEU A 106 -21.12 -9.10 -7.04
C LEU A 106 -20.85 -9.70 -8.42
N GLY A 107 -19.73 -10.41 -8.59
CA GLY A 107 -19.31 -10.99 -9.86
C GLY A 107 -18.89 -9.97 -10.91
N PRO A 108 -18.86 -10.37 -12.20
CA PRO A 108 -19.16 -11.71 -12.71
C PRO A 108 -18.08 -12.75 -12.34
N HIS A 109 -18.45 -14.03 -12.42
CA HIS A 109 -17.52 -15.18 -12.34
C HIS A 109 -17.43 -15.88 -13.70
N VAL A 110 -16.36 -16.65 -13.92
CA VAL A 110 -16.30 -17.63 -15.02
C VAL A 110 -17.39 -18.69 -14.86
N GLU A 111 -17.75 -19.41 -15.92
CA GLU A 111 -18.86 -20.38 -15.87
C GLU A 111 -18.58 -21.58 -14.95
N HIS A 112 -17.33 -22.05 -14.89
CA HIS A 112 -16.91 -23.13 -14.02
C HIS A 112 -15.42 -23.01 -13.66
N THR A 113 -14.99 -23.67 -12.57
CA THR A 113 -13.60 -23.60 -12.06
C THR A 113 -12.56 -24.04 -13.08
N GLY A 114 -12.91 -24.97 -13.98
CA GLY A 114 -12.06 -25.42 -15.08
C GLY A 114 -11.67 -24.35 -16.11
N LEU A 115 -12.31 -23.17 -16.12
CA LEU A 115 -11.94 -22.03 -16.95
C LEU A 115 -10.85 -21.14 -16.32
N ILE A 116 -10.15 -21.63 -15.30
CA ILE A 116 -9.01 -20.97 -14.66
C ILE A 116 -7.74 -21.70 -15.12
N PRO A 117 -7.11 -21.30 -16.25
CA PRO A 117 -6.10 -22.13 -16.89
C PRO A 117 -4.74 -22.07 -16.18
N ALA A 118 -4.34 -20.91 -15.65
CA ALA A 118 -3.08 -20.74 -14.96
C ALA A 118 -3.21 -19.78 -13.77
N PHE A 119 -2.63 -20.14 -12.64
CA PHE A 119 -2.54 -19.30 -11.46
C PHE A 119 -1.28 -19.60 -10.65
N LYS A 120 -0.89 -18.67 -9.77
CA LYS A 120 0.15 -18.87 -8.77
C LYS A 120 -0.15 -18.09 -7.49
N LEU A 121 0.02 -18.73 -6.34
CA LEU A 121 0.05 -18.06 -5.04
C LEU A 121 1.42 -17.38 -4.84
N MET A 122 1.40 -16.14 -4.35
CA MET A 122 2.57 -15.26 -4.34
C MET A 122 3.16 -15.11 -2.93
N ARG A 123 2.44 -14.45 -2.03
CA ARG A 123 2.93 -14.15 -0.68
C ARG A 123 1.77 -14.03 0.31
N VAL A 124 2.09 -14.16 1.59
CA VAL A 124 1.19 -13.87 2.70
C VAL A 124 1.60 -12.53 3.32
N ALA A 125 0.62 -11.70 3.66
CA ALA A 125 0.81 -10.46 4.40
C ALA A 125 -0.22 -10.34 5.54
N GLY A 126 0.07 -9.52 6.55
CA GLY A 126 -0.94 -9.09 7.52
C GLY A 126 -1.79 -7.96 6.95
N ALA A 127 -3.09 -7.98 7.21
CA ALA A 127 -4.00 -6.89 6.87
C ALA A 127 -4.99 -6.67 8.00
N TYR A 128 -5.16 -5.43 8.44
CA TYR A 128 -6.19 -5.09 9.42
C TYR A 128 -7.55 -4.97 8.75
N TRP A 129 -8.58 -5.51 9.40
CA TRP A 129 -9.95 -5.41 8.88
C TRP A 129 -10.37 -3.94 8.71
N ARG A 130 -10.89 -3.60 7.51
CA ARG A 130 -11.16 -2.23 7.04
C ARG A 130 -9.98 -1.24 7.07
N GLY A 131 -8.75 -1.73 7.21
CA GLY A 131 -7.56 -0.89 7.28
C GLY A 131 -7.39 -0.14 8.60
N ASP A 132 -8.14 -0.52 9.65
CA ASP A 132 -8.06 0.08 10.99
C ASP A 132 -7.24 -0.82 11.91
N GLU A 133 -6.11 -0.32 12.40
CA GLU A 133 -5.18 -1.03 13.29
C GLU A 133 -5.78 -1.51 14.62
N HIS A 134 -6.94 -0.97 15.02
CA HIS A 134 -7.68 -1.41 16.19
C HIS A 134 -8.55 -2.66 15.94
N ASN A 135 -8.76 -3.02 14.68
CA ASN A 135 -9.56 -4.19 14.30
C ASN A 135 -8.73 -5.48 14.28
N PRO A 136 -9.38 -6.67 14.21
CA PRO A 136 -8.66 -7.93 14.09
C PRO A 136 -7.68 -7.94 12.91
N MET A 137 -6.49 -8.46 13.16
CA MET A 137 -5.48 -8.69 12.12
C MET A 137 -5.81 -9.97 11.37
N LEU A 138 -6.06 -9.84 10.06
CA LEU A 138 -6.28 -10.92 9.12
C LEU A 138 -5.00 -11.25 8.37
N GLN A 139 -5.02 -12.42 7.73
CA GLN A 139 -3.94 -12.89 6.88
C GLN A 139 -4.37 -12.86 5.43
N ARG A 140 -3.68 -12.04 4.65
CA ARG A 140 -3.91 -11.82 3.24
C ARG A 140 -3.04 -12.76 2.41
N ILE A 141 -3.65 -13.67 1.66
CA ILE A 141 -2.94 -14.46 0.66
C ILE A 141 -3.06 -13.75 -0.69
N TYR A 142 -1.95 -13.37 -1.29
CA TYR A 142 -1.89 -12.83 -2.66
C TYR A 142 -1.73 -13.96 -3.67
N GLY A 143 -2.41 -13.84 -4.81
CA GLY A 143 -2.26 -14.72 -5.95
C GLY A 143 -2.41 -13.95 -7.26
N THR A 144 -2.02 -14.58 -8.36
CA THR A 144 -2.22 -14.08 -9.72
C THR A 144 -2.80 -15.19 -10.59
N ALA A 145 -3.61 -14.83 -11.58
CA ALA A 145 -4.23 -15.77 -12.52
C ALA A 145 -4.25 -15.17 -13.91
N TRP A 146 -4.00 -15.99 -14.92
CA TRP A 146 -3.80 -15.59 -16.31
C TRP A 146 -4.57 -16.52 -17.24
N GLU A 147 -4.83 -16.05 -18.46
CA GLU A 147 -5.53 -16.77 -19.51
C GLU A 147 -4.74 -17.93 -20.10
N SER A 148 -3.44 -18.03 -19.81
CA SER A 148 -2.59 -19.15 -20.23
C SER A 148 -1.39 -19.33 -19.30
N GLN A 149 -0.80 -20.54 -19.33
CA GLN A 149 0.45 -20.83 -18.62
C GLN A 149 1.62 -19.98 -19.14
N GLU A 150 1.65 -19.69 -20.44
CA GLU A 150 2.65 -18.82 -21.05
C GLU A 150 2.56 -17.38 -20.51
N ALA A 151 1.36 -16.80 -20.44
CA ALA A 151 1.15 -15.46 -19.90
C ALA A 151 1.54 -15.37 -18.41
N LEU A 152 1.20 -16.40 -17.63
CA LEU A 152 1.66 -16.50 -16.24
C LEU A 152 3.19 -16.51 -16.15
N GLU A 153 3.87 -17.33 -16.94
CA GLU A 153 5.33 -17.41 -16.94
C GLU A 153 5.98 -16.09 -17.34
N GLN A 154 5.44 -15.40 -18.36
CA GLN A 154 5.90 -14.07 -18.76
C GLN A 154 5.75 -13.05 -17.62
N HIS A 155 4.61 -13.03 -16.93
CA HIS A 155 4.39 -12.14 -15.79
C HIS A 155 5.37 -12.44 -14.65
N LEU A 156 5.59 -13.71 -14.31
CA LEU A 156 6.53 -14.10 -13.26
C LEU A 156 7.97 -13.74 -13.60
N HIS A 157 8.37 -13.87 -14.87
CA HIS A 157 9.68 -13.44 -15.33
C HIS A 157 9.84 -11.90 -15.20
N MET A 158 8.79 -11.13 -15.52
CA MET A 158 8.82 -9.67 -15.32
C MET A 158 8.96 -9.28 -13.84
N LEU A 159 8.29 -9.99 -12.93
CA LEU A 159 8.43 -9.79 -11.50
C LEU A 159 9.84 -10.11 -11.00
N GLU A 160 10.44 -11.20 -11.47
CA GLU A 160 11.82 -11.55 -11.15
C GLU A 160 12.80 -10.48 -11.63
N GLU A 161 12.64 -10.01 -12.87
CA GLU A 161 13.45 -8.93 -13.43
C GLU A 161 13.26 -7.61 -12.65
N ALA A 162 12.05 -7.31 -12.17
CA ALA A 162 11.81 -6.15 -11.32
C ALA A 162 12.50 -6.29 -9.95
N GLU A 163 12.43 -7.46 -9.31
CA GLU A 163 13.10 -7.73 -8.03
C GLU A 163 14.63 -7.61 -8.14
N ARG A 164 15.20 -8.08 -9.26
CA ARG A 164 16.65 -7.92 -9.56
C ARG A 164 17.09 -6.45 -9.65
N ARG A 165 16.16 -5.53 -9.91
CA ARG A 165 16.41 -4.08 -10.04
C ARG A 165 15.89 -3.27 -8.86
N ASP A 166 15.44 -3.94 -7.80
CA ASP A 166 14.95 -3.27 -6.61
C ASP A 166 16.10 -2.53 -5.90
N HIS A 167 15.98 -1.21 -5.80
CA HIS A 167 16.97 -0.37 -5.14
C HIS A 167 17.24 -0.80 -3.69
N ARG A 168 16.27 -1.40 -2.97
CA ARG A 168 16.44 -1.87 -1.59
C ARG A 168 17.38 -3.07 -1.52
N LYS A 169 17.26 -3.98 -2.50
CA LYS A 169 18.13 -5.16 -2.64
C LYS A 169 19.53 -4.72 -3.07
N LEU A 170 19.61 -3.95 -4.16
CA LEU A 170 20.88 -3.43 -4.68
C LEU A 170 21.58 -2.50 -3.71
N GLY A 171 20.84 -1.66 -2.98
CA GLY A 171 21.37 -0.75 -1.98
C GLY A 171 22.15 -1.47 -0.88
N ARG A 172 21.63 -2.62 -0.43
CA ARG A 172 22.30 -3.50 0.51
C ARG A 172 23.47 -4.27 -0.13
N GLU A 173 23.24 -4.92 -1.27
CA GLU A 173 24.26 -5.73 -1.96
C GLU A 173 25.49 -4.92 -2.40
N LEU A 174 25.28 -3.66 -2.78
CA LEU A 174 26.33 -2.75 -3.24
C LEU A 174 26.90 -1.87 -2.12
N ASP A 175 26.41 -1.99 -0.89
CA ASP A 175 26.84 -1.19 0.27
C ASP A 175 26.65 0.33 0.05
N LEU A 176 25.46 0.73 -0.40
CA LEU A 176 25.12 2.12 -0.70
C LEU A 176 24.50 2.85 0.50
N TYR A 177 23.62 2.17 1.24
CA TYR A 177 22.96 2.71 2.41
C TYR A 177 22.37 1.60 3.27
N SER A 178 22.01 1.92 4.51
CA SER A 178 21.32 1.03 5.43
C SER A 178 20.18 1.73 6.16
N TRP A 179 19.35 0.92 6.80
CA TRP A 179 18.29 1.35 7.71
C TRP A 179 18.58 0.68 9.05
N ALA A 180 18.83 1.48 10.08
CA ALA A 180 19.08 1.01 11.43
C ALA A 180 17.86 1.33 12.30
N ASP A 181 17.34 0.33 13.00
CA ASP A 181 16.13 0.47 13.82
C ASP A 181 16.31 1.54 14.90
N GLU A 182 17.53 1.72 15.40
CA GLU A 182 17.89 2.73 16.41
C GLU A 182 17.74 4.18 15.90
N VAL A 183 17.85 4.39 14.58
CA VAL A 183 17.66 5.72 13.97
C VAL A 183 16.18 6.00 13.74
N GLY A 184 15.41 4.96 13.41
CA GLY A 184 13.97 5.03 13.16
C GLY A 184 13.59 4.85 11.68
N PRO A 185 12.31 4.54 11.42
CA PRO A 185 11.82 4.25 10.07
C PRO A 185 11.92 5.48 9.14
N GLY A 186 12.29 5.23 7.88
CA GLY A 186 12.38 6.30 6.87
C GLY A 186 13.65 7.16 6.94
N LEU A 187 14.57 6.87 7.86
CA LEU A 187 15.82 7.62 8.04
C LEU A 187 17.05 6.79 7.58
N ALA A 188 17.38 6.86 6.29
CA ALA A 188 18.49 6.10 5.71
C ALA A 188 19.87 6.63 6.16
N LEU A 189 20.78 5.70 6.47
CA LEU A 189 22.19 5.97 6.68
C LEU A 189 22.95 5.76 5.37
N TRP A 190 23.47 6.83 4.78
CA TRP A 190 24.23 6.77 3.52
C TRP A 190 25.67 6.31 3.76
N HIS A 191 26.04 5.19 3.13
CA HIS A 191 27.40 4.63 3.23
C HIS A 191 28.34 5.32 2.25
N PRO A 192 29.68 5.16 2.35
CA PRO A 192 30.63 5.90 1.51
C PRO A 192 30.36 5.83 0.00
N LYS A 193 29.96 4.65 -0.52
CA LYS A 193 29.64 4.49 -1.95
C LYS A 193 28.36 5.22 -2.34
N GLY A 194 27.28 5.07 -1.56
CA GLY A 194 26.03 5.78 -1.82
C GLY A 194 26.17 7.29 -1.64
N ALA A 195 26.93 7.73 -0.63
CA ALA A 195 27.26 9.12 -0.40
C ALA A 195 28.02 9.72 -1.59
N LEU A 196 28.92 8.97 -2.24
CA LEU A 196 29.61 9.42 -3.45
C LEU A 196 28.67 9.57 -4.65
N VAL A 197 27.73 8.63 -4.83
CA VAL A 197 26.68 8.74 -5.86
C VAL A 197 25.84 9.98 -5.63
N ARG A 198 25.33 10.17 -4.40
CA ARG A 198 24.58 11.34 -3.99
C ARG A 198 25.38 12.63 -4.25
N LYS A 199 26.62 12.71 -3.78
CA LYS A 199 27.51 13.87 -4.00
C LYS A 199 27.63 14.21 -5.48
N THR A 200 27.83 13.21 -6.33
CA THR A 200 27.98 13.41 -7.79
C THR A 200 26.71 14.04 -8.40
N LEU A 201 25.53 13.58 -7.97
CA LEU A 201 24.25 14.16 -8.40
C LEU A 201 24.03 15.56 -7.84
N GLU A 202 24.39 15.80 -6.58
CA GLU A 202 24.30 17.12 -5.95
C GLU A 202 25.21 18.14 -6.63
N ASP A 203 26.46 17.76 -6.95
CA ASP A 203 27.42 18.61 -7.66
C ASP A 203 26.89 18.98 -9.05
N LEU A 204 26.39 18.00 -9.81
CA LEU A 204 25.75 18.24 -11.10
C LEU A 204 24.56 19.21 -10.97
N SER A 205 23.68 18.99 -9.98
CA SER A 205 22.53 19.87 -9.74
C SER A 205 22.96 21.30 -9.40
N ARG A 206 23.98 21.47 -8.55
CA ARG A 206 24.52 22.79 -8.20
C ARG A 206 25.11 23.48 -9.43
N GLU A 207 25.89 22.76 -10.23
CA GLU A 207 26.48 23.31 -11.46
C GLU A 207 25.39 23.77 -12.42
N MET A 208 24.38 22.94 -12.68
CA MET A 208 23.26 23.30 -13.55
C MET A 208 22.50 24.52 -13.03
N HIS A 209 22.15 24.57 -11.73
CA HIS A 209 21.48 25.71 -11.14
C HIS A 209 22.26 27.02 -11.37
N LEU A 210 23.59 27.00 -11.16
CA LEU A 210 24.44 28.16 -11.41
C LEU A 210 24.46 28.57 -12.89
N GLN A 211 24.56 27.60 -13.81
CA GLN A 211 24.51 27.86 -15.26
C GLN A 211 23.20 28.53 -15.70
N PHE A 212 22.08 28.20 -15.05
CA PHE A 212 20.76 28.79 -15.33
C PHE A 212 20.43 30.02 -14.45
N GLY A 213 21.43 30.58 -13.76
CA GLY A 213 21.30 31.84 -13.01
C GLY A 213 20.48 31.72 -11.71
N TYR A 214 20.43 30.53 -11.12
CA TYR A 214 19.93 30.36 -9.75
C TYR A 214 20.97 30.83 -8.73
N GLN A 215 20.48 31.41 -7.65
CA GLN A 215 21.29 31.87 -6.53
C GLN A 215 21.19 30.83 -5.40
N PRO A 216 22.28 30.14 -5.04
CA PRO A 216 22.25 29.17 -3.96
C PRO A 216 22.04 29.86 -2.61
N VAL A 217 21.18 29.29 -1.78
CA VAL A 217 20.91 29.74 -0.40
C VAL A 217 20.95 28.54 0.55
N PHE A 218 21.11 28.82 1.84
CA PHE A 218 21.04 27.84 2.92
C PHE A 218 20.13 28.36 4.01
N THR A 219 19.16 27.54 4.40
CA THR A 219 18.12 27.91 5.37
C THR A 219 18.04 26.87 6.50
N PRO A 220 17.61 27.27 7.71
CA PRO A 220 17.51 26.34 8.84
C PRO A 220 16.55 25.18 8.58
N HIS A 221 16.80 24.02 9.21
CA HIS A 221 15.87 22.87 9.19
C HIS A 221 14.69 23.02 10.15
N LEU A 222 14.70 24.02 11.03
CA LEU A 222 13.65 24.30 12.01
C LEU A 222 13.10 25.70 11.80
N GLY A 223 11.78 25.86 11.94
CA GLY A 223 11.10 27.16 11.93
C GLY A 223 10.09 27.27 13.06
N ARG A 224 9.84 28.49 13.55
CA ARG A 224 8.79 28.75 14.55
C ARG A 224 7.41 28.40 13.97
N SER A 225 6.50 27.89 14.81
CA SER A 225 5.11 27.56 14.43
C SER A 225 4.42 28.68 13.64
N MET A 226 4.61 29.94 14.05
CA MET A 226 4.07 31.12 13.35
C MET A 226 4.47 31.20 11.87
N LEU A 227 5.68 30.79 11.48
CA LEU A 227 6.11 30.79 10.07
C LEU A 227 5.26 29.81 9.25
N TRP A 228 4.97 28.65 9.83
CA TRP A 228 4.19 27.59 9.22
C TRP A 228 2.70 27.92 9.18
N GLU A 229 2.21 28.70 10.15
CA GLU A 229 0.85 29.26 10.15
C GLU A 229 0.69 30.31 9.05
N VAL A 230 1.58 31.29 8.99
CA VAL A 230 1.54 32.38 8.00
C VAL A 230 1.64 31.84 6.56
N SER A 231 2.42 30.78 6.37
CA SER A 231 2.53 30.12 5.06
C SER A 231 1.39 29.14 4.77
N GLY A 232 0.48 28.89 5.71
CA GLY A 232 -0.66 27.97 5.57
C GLY A 232 -0.35 26.49 5.79
N HIS A 233 0.93 26.12 5.98
CA HIS A 233 1.34 24.71 6.12
C HIS A 233 0.75 24.06 7.39
N LEU A 234 0.61 24.80 8.50
CA LEU A 234 -0.06 24.26 9.70
C LEU A 234 -1.55 23.99 9.53
N GLY A 235 -2.20 24.57 8.52
CA GLY A 235 -3.58 24.26 8.19
C GLY A 235 -3.71 22.98 7.38
N TYR A 236 -2.87 22.81 6.36
CA TYR A 236 -2.99 21.73 5.37
C TYR A 236 -2.11 20.50 5.64
N TYR A 237 -0.95 20.68 6.27
CA TYR A 237 0.08 19.65 6.39
C TYR A 237 0.36 19.23 7.83
N ARG A 238 -0.42 19.72 8.81
CA ARG A 238 -0.17 19.47 10.24
C ARG A 238 0.04 18.00 10.57
N GLU A 239 -0.79 17.12 10.01
CA GLU A 239 -0.74 15.68 10.24
C GLU A 239 0.49 15.01 9.60
N ASN A 240 1.08 15.66 8.59
CA ASN A 240 2.26 15.19 7.86
C ASN A 240 3.57 15.88 8.30
N MET A 241 3.52 16.67 9.38
CA MET A 241 4.68 17.38 9.93
C MET A 241 5.18 16.67 11.19
N PHE A 242 6.50 16.70 11.41
CA PHE A 242 7.05 16.29 12.70
C PHE A 242 6.44 17.12 13.84
N PRO A 243 6.26 16.51 15.03
CA PRO A 243 5.69 17.21 16.18
C PRO A 243 6.55 18.42 16.58
N ALA A 244 5.90 19.43 17.16
CA ALA A 244 6.57 20.64 17.61
C ALA A 244 7.47 20.37 18.82
N MET A 245 8.69 20.87 18.76
CA MET A 245 9.60 21.00 19.89
C MET A 245 9.30 22.29 20.64
N LYS A 246 9.06 22.19 21.95
CA LYS A 246 8.87 23.35 22.82
C LYS A 246 10.22 23.87 23.30
N ALA A 247 10.48 25.15 23.04
CA ALA A 247 11.63 25.86 23.57
C ALA A 247 11.31 26.44 24.96
N GLU A 248 12.37 26.75 25.72
CA GLU A 248 12.26 27.30 27.08
C GLU A 248 11.56 28.66 27.13
N ASP A 249 11.63 29.44 26.04
CA ASP A 249 10.95 30.73 25.90
C ASP A 249 9.44 30.60 25.64
N GLY A 250 8.90 29.37 25.68
CA GLY A 250 7.52 29.05 25.37
C GLY A 250 7.22 28.98 23.87
N GLY A 251 8.21 29.19 23.00
CA GLY A 251 8.06 29.08 21.55
C GLY A 251 8.02 27.63 21.08
N GLU A 252 7.28 27.38 19.99
CA GLU A 252 7.23 26.09 19.33
C GLU A 252 8.01 26.12 18.01
N TYR A 253 8.89 25.14 17.82
CA TYR A 253 9.68 24.95 16.61
C TYR A 253 9.33 23.61 15.95
N ILE A 254 9.20 23.62 14.63
CA ILE A 254 8.84 22.44 13.85
C ILE A 254 9.88 22.25 12.75
N ALA A 255 10.25 20.99 12.50
CA ALA A 255 11.09 20.61 11.36
C ALA A 255 10.40 20.97 10.05
N LYS A 256 11.16 21.58 9.14
CA LYS A 256 10.61 22.08 7.89
C LYS A 256 10.02 20.92 7.06
N PRO A 257 8.74 20.98 6.65
CA PRO A 257 8.23 20.08 5.63
C PRO A 257 8.63 20.54 4.23
N MET A 258 8.96 21.83 4.07
CA MET A 258 9.28 22.47 2.79
C MET A 258 10.21 23.68 3.00
N ASN A 259 10.99 24.02 1.98
CA ASN A 259 11.94 25.15 1.99
C ASN A 259 11.26 26.52 1.70
N CYS A 260 10.10 26.50 1.05
CA CYS A 260 9.46 27.68 0.45
C CYS A 260 9.31 28.87 1.42
N PRO A 261 8.86 28.69 2.69
CA PRO A 261 8.70 29.82 3.60
C PRO A 261 10.01 30.56 3.89
N PHE A 262 11.13 29.84 3.99
CA PHE A 262 12.43 30.47 4.20
C PHE A 262 12.92 31.23 2.97
N HIS A 263 12.70 30.69 1.77
CA HIS A 263 13.04 31.38 0.52
C HIS A 263 12.27 32.69 0.37
N ILE A 264 10.99 32.72 0.78
CA ILE A 264 10.17 33.93 0.81
C ILE A 264 10.72 34.94 1.82
N LEU A 265 11.22 34.51 2.99
CA LEU A 265 11.87 35.41 3.95
C LEU A 265 13.16 36.02 3.38
N ILE A 266 13.98 35.23 2.65
CA ILE A 266 15.16 35.75 1.94
C ILE A 266 14.73 36.78 0.88
N TYR A 267 13.69 36.50 0.11
CA TYR A 267 13.14 37.44 -0.86
C TYR A 267 12.69 38.74 -0.17
N ARG A 268 11.94 38.63 0.94
CA ARG A 268 11.39 39.74 1.73
C ARG A 268 12.45 40.59 2.45
N SER A 269 13.67 40.08 2.65
CA SER A 269 14.73 40.75 3.43
C SER A 269 15.11 42.15 2.94
N ARG A 270 14.82 42.49 1.68
CA ARG A 270 15.00 43.84 1.12
C ARG A 270 13.98 44.14 0.03
N THR A 271 13.72 45.43 -0.18
CA THR A 271 12.91 45.91 -1.30
C THR A 271 13.56 45.55 -2.64
N ARG A 272 12.75 45.15 -3.61
CA ARG A 272 13.18 44.74 -4.97
C ARG A 272 12.52 45.63 -6.02
N SER A 273 13.27 45.96 -7.06
CA SER A 273 12.73 46.57 -8.29
C SER A 273 12.18 45.50 -9.22
N TYR A 274 11.23 45.86 -10.09
CA TYR A 274 10.80 44.97 -11.17
C TYR A 274 11.97 44.54 -12.08
N ARG A 275 13.04 45.35 -12.14
CA ARG A 275 14.28 45.05 -12.89
C ARG A 275 15.14 43.98 -12.24
N ASP A 276 14.98 43.73 -10.95
CA ASP A 276 15.68 42.65 -10.25
C ASP A 276 15.10 41.28 -10.59
N LEU A 277 13.93 41.24 -11.24
CA LEU A 277 13.27 40.01 -11.69
C LEU A 277 13.79 39.61 -13.07
N PRO A 278 13.94 38.30 -13.34
CA PRO A 278 13.58 37.16 -12.48
C PRO A 278 14.61 36.86 -11.38
N ILE A 279 14.13 36.56 -10.16
CA ILE A 279 14.94 36.01 -9.06
C ILE A 279 14.67 34.52 -8.96
N ARG A 280 15.75 33.73 -8.83
CA ARG A 280 15.67 32.28 -8.65
C ARG A 280 16.56 31.90 -7.48
N LEU A 281 15.97 31.35 -6.42
CA LEU A 281 16.70 30.80 -5.29
C LEU A 281 16.77 29.28 -5.45
N SER A 282 17.89 28.68 -5.07
CA SER A 282 18.08 27.22 -5.08
C SER A 282 18.67 26.77 -3.75
N GLU A 283 18.24 25.61 -3.28
CA GLU A 283 18.74 24.99 -2.05
C GLU A 283 18.58 23.48 -2.17
N LEU A 284 19.63 22.73 -1.81
CA LEU A 284 19.51 21.29 -1.57
C LEU A 284 19.09 21.11 -0.11
N GLY A 285 17.82 21.38 0.14
CA GLY A 285 17.26 21.62 1.48
C GLY A 285 16.85 20.38 2.25
#